data_AF-C4GFQ1-F1
#
_entry.id   AF-C4GFQ1-F1
#
_cell.length_a   1.000
_cell.length_b   1.000
_cell.length_c   1.000
_cell.angle_alpha   90.00
_cell.angle_beta   90.00
_cell.angle_gamma   90.00
#
_symmetry.space_group_name_H-M   'P 1'
#
loop_
_entity.id
_entity.type
_entity.pdbx_description
1 polymer ?
#
loop_
_entity_poly.entity_id
_entity_poly.type
_entity_poly.pdbx_seq_one_letter_code
_entity_poly.pdbx_strand_id
1 'polypeptide(L)'
;MTPELTPEQIEKERAAFEAWMAELYPTNQQTERVGDEYSRLGTQYKWEGWQAKAAQSEWISVEDRLPELNKEVLVVWTDGVFGFATRIETKYHEERWNWETAALVETITHWQPLIEPPKAA
;
A
#
# COMPACT_ATOMS: atom_id res chain seq x y z
N MET A 1 -14.33 1.72 -2.81
CA MET A 1 -13.90 0.72 -1.79
C MET A 1 -12.44 1.00 -1.50
N THR A 2 -12.07 1.31 -0.25
CA THR A 2 -10.67 1.51 0.14
C THR A 2 -9.88 0.25 -0.19
N PRO A 3 -8.68 0.33 -0.79
CA PRO A 3 -7.88 -0.87 -1.04
C PRO A 3 -7.59 -1.55 0.29
N GLU A 4 -8.09 -2.78 0.45
CA GLU A 4 -7.82 -3.60 1.64
C GLU A 4 -6.37 -4.10 1.57
N LEU A 5 -5.65 -3.99 2.69
CA LEU A 5 -4.31 -4.55 2.82
C LEU A 5 -4.39 -6.08 2.68
N THR A 6 -3.46 -6.68 1.94
CA THR A 6 -3.33 -8.14 1.90
C THR A 6 -2.93 -8.69 3.28
N PRO A 7 -3.19 -9.97 3.60
CA PRO A 7 -2.79 -10.55 4.89
C PRO A 7 -1.30 -10.38 5.21
N GLU A 8 -0.43 -10.51 4.20
CA GLU A 8 1.02 -10.31 4.33
C GLU A 8 1.38 -8.86 4.68
N GLN A 9 0.70 -7.89 4.05
CA GLN A 9 0.86 -6.47 4.38
C GLN A 9 0.33 -6.16 5.78
N ILE A 10 -0.80 -6.76 6.19
CA ILE A 10 -1.34 -6.59 7.54
C ILE A 10 -0.33 -7.04 8.58
N GLU A 11 0.32 -8.19 8.40
CA GLU A 11 1.34 -8.66 9.36
C GLU A 11 2.63 -7.83 9.32
N LYS A 12 3.02 -7.30 8.16
CA LYS A 12 4.13 -6.33 8.07
C LYS A 12 3.83 -5.04 8.84
N GLU A 13 2.65 -4.46 8.63
CA GLU A 13 2.17 -3.29 9.35
C GLU A 13 2.01 -3.57 10.85
N ARG A 14 1.59 -4.79 11.20
CA ARG A 14 1.45 -5.23 12.59
C ARG A 14 2.80 -5.23 13.28
N ALA A 15 3.84 -5.78 12.66
CA ALA A 15 5.19 -5.76 13.21
C ALA A 15 5.71 -4.34 13.42
N ALA A 16 5.47 -3.43 12.46
CA ALA A 16 5.85 -2.02 12.60
C ALA A 16 5.09 -1.33 13.75
N PHE A 17 3.79 -1.58 13.86
CA PHE A 17 2.95 -1.08 14.94
C PHE A 17 3.39 -1.60 16.31
N GLU A 18 3.70 -2.90 16.43
CA GLU A 18 4.13 -3.50 17.69
C GLU A 18 5.50 -2.98 18.13
N ALA A 19 6.43 -2.77 17.19
CA ALA A 19 7.71 -2.12 17.46
C ALA A 19 7.52 -0.69 17.99
N TRP A 20 6.67 0.10 17.33
CA TRP A 20 6.32 1.45 17.78
C TRP A 20 5.67 1.46 19.18
N MET A 21 4.79 0.50 19.46
CA MET A 21 4.17 0.35 20.78
C MET A 21 5.18 -0.04 21.87
N ALA A 22 6.19 -0.86 21.54
CA ALA A 22 7.26 -1.22 22.47
C ALA A 22 8.15 -0.01 22.80
N GLU A 23 8.42 0.88 21.84
CA GLU A 23 9.12 2.14 22.07
C GLU A 23 8.28 3.11 22.93
N LEU A 24 6.97 3.19 22.67
CA LEU A 24 6.05 4.06 23.40
C LEU A 24 5.81 3.60 24.84
N TYR A 25 5.82 2.29 25.09
CA TYR A 25 5.56 1.68 26.39
C TYR A 25 6.66 0.67 26.80
N PRO A 26 7.90 1.14 27.05
CA PRO A 26 9.07 0.27 27.22
C PRO A 26 9.02 -0.63 28.45
N THR A 27 8.22 -0.26 29.46
CA THR A 27 8.09 -1.01 30.73
C THR A 27 6.72 -1.64 30.94
N ASN A 28 5.79 -1.47 29.99
CA ASN A 28 4.42 -1.95 30.11
C ASN A 28 3.92 -2.48 28.77
N GLN A 29 4.19 -3.75 28.49
CA GLN A 29 3.79 -4.41 27.26
C GLN A 29 2.28 -4.28 27.03
N GLN A 30 1.89 -3.68 25.90
CA GLN A 30 0.50 -3.39 25.53
C GLN A 30 -0.05 -4.28 24.41
N THR A 31 0.81 -5.05 23.76
CA THR A 31 0.56 -5.72 22.45
C THR A 31 0.20 -7.19 22.58
N GLU A 32 -0.24 -7.63 23.77
CA GLU A 32 -0.78 -8.99 23.93
C GLU A 32 -2.00 -9.20 23.03
N ARG A 33 -2.15 -10.41 22.47
CA ARG A 33 -3.18 -10.75 21.49
C ARG A 33 -4.14 -11.82 22.02
N VAL A 34 -5.39 -11.75 21.56
CA VAL A 34 -6.40 -12.80 21.73
C VAL A 34 -6.95 -13.13 20.35
N GLY A 35 -6.39 -14.17 19.72
CA GLY A 35 -6.63 -14.43 18.30
C GLY A 35 -5.96 -13.36 17.42
N ASP A 36 -6.76 -12.72 16.56
CA ASP A 36 -6.27 -11.71 15.61
C ASP A 36 -6.31 -10.26 16.13
N GLU A 37 -6.92 -10.07 17.30
CA GLU A 37 -7.11 -8.78 17.98
C GLU A 37 -6.14 -8.60 19.15
N TYR A 38 -5.92 -7.35 19.54
CA TYR A 38 -5.18 -7.03 20.77
C TYR A 38 -6.08 -7.14 22.00
N SER A 39 -5.55 -7.72 23.09
CA SER A 39 -6.28 -7.95 24.34
C SER A 39 -6.76 -6.66 25.01
N ARG A 40 -6.07 -5.55 24.75
CA ARG A 40 -6.39 -4.22 25.28
C ARG A 40 -7.12 -3.39 24.24
N LEU A 41 -8.34 -2.96 24.58
CA LEU A 41 -9.16 -2.04 23.76
C LEU A 41 -8.39 -0.79 23.28
N GLY A 42 -7.60 -0.17 24.15
CA GLY A 42 -6.81 1.01 23.78
C GLY A 42 -5.73 0.72 22.73
N THR A 43 -5.13 -0.48 22.75
CA THR A 43 -4.19 -0.93 21.72
C THR A 43 -4.94 -1.26 20.43
N GLN A 44 -6.09 -1.92 20.53
CA GLN A 44 -6.93 -2.27 19.38
C GLN A 44 -7.38 -1.04 18.60
N TYR A 45 -7.85 0.03 19.26
CA TYR A 45 -8.22 1.28 18.57
C TYR A 45 -7.03 1.99 17.90
N LYS A 46 -5.84 1.94 18.52
CA LYS A 46 -4.61 2.47 17.90
C LYS A 46 -4.24 1.67 16.65
N TRP A 47 -4.42 0.35 16.71
CA TRP A 47 -4.17 -0.55 15.58
C TRP A 47 -5.14 -0.29 14.42
N GLU A 48 -6.44 -0.13 14.69
CA GLU A 48 -7.43 0.22 13.66
C GLU A 48 -7.09 1.56 12.97
N GLY A 49 -6.68 2.57 13.76
CA GLY A 49 -6.21 3.85 13.22
C GLY A 49 -4.92 3.70 12.39
N TRP A 50 -3.99 2.86 12.82
CA TRP A 50 -2.77 2.55 12.06
C TRP A 50 -3.11 1.88 10.73
N GLN A 51 -3.99 0.88 10.72
CA GLN A 51 -4.46 0.21 9.51
C GLN A 51 -5.11 1.18 8.54
N ALA A 52 -5.94 2.12 9.03
CA ALA A 52 -6.54 3.15 8.18
C ALA A 52 -5.48 4.06 7.54
N LYS A 53 -4.42 4.44 8.28
CA LYS A 53 -3.28 5.20 7.74
C LYS A 53 -2.47 4.39 6.73
N ALA A 54 -2.19 3.12 7.03
CA ALA A 54 -1.45 2.23 6.14
C ALA A 54 -2.23 1.94 4.84
N ALA A 55 -3.56 1.90 4.93
CA ALA A 55 -4.45 1.79 3.77
C ALA A 55 -4.53 3.08 2.94
N GLN A 56 -4.19 4.26 3.51
CA GLN A 56 -4.18 5.55 2.80
C GLN A 56 -2.92 5.80 1.95
N SER A 57 -2.45 4.74 1.28
CA SER A 57 -1.45 4.75 0.20
C SER A 57 -0.01 5.05 0.64
N GLU A 58 0.76 3.99 0.93
CA GLU A 58 2.22 4.02 0.75
C GLU A 58 2.57 3.78 -0.73
N TRP A 59 3.73 4.27 -1.16
CA TRP A 59 4.27 3.95 -2.49
C TRP A 59 4.61 2.46 -2.54
N ILE A 60 4.00 1.74 -3.47
CA ILE A 60 4.17 0.29 -3.65
C ILE A 60 5.21 0.08 -4.73
N SER A 61 6.31 -0.61 -4.43
CA SER A 61 7.28 -1.00 -5.46
C SER A 61 6.61 -1.91 -6.47
N VAL A 62 6.87 -1.67 -7.76
CA VAL A 62 6.36 -2.56 -8.80
C VAL A 62 6.87 -4.00 -8.58
N GLU A 63 8.10 -4.16 -8.08
CA GLU A 63 8.71 -5.46 -7.76
C GLU A 63 7.95 -6.22 -6.66
N ASP A 64 7.37 -5.51 -5.70
CA ASP A 64 6.57 -6.12 -4.63
C ASP A 64 5.19 -6.53 -5.15
N ARG A 65 4.53 -5.62 -5.87
CA ARG A 65 3.17 -5.83 -6.37
C ARG A 65 2.86 -4.92 -7.54
N LEU A 66 2.24 -5.48 -8.57
CA LEU A 66 1.66 -4.74 -9.69
C LEU A 66 0.27 -4.18 -9.35
N PRO A 67 -0.13 -3.00 -9.91
CA PRO A 67 -1.51 -2.56 -9.81
C PRO A 67 -2.45 -3.48 -10.59
N GLU A 68 -3.74 -3.32 -10.33
CA GLU A 68 -4.79 -4.01 -11.07
C GLU A 68 -4.76 -3.61 -12.56
N LEU A 69 -5.16 -4.56 -13.43
CA LEU A 69 -5.29 -4.30 -14.86
C LEU A 69 -6.37 -3.24 -15.13
N ASN A 70 -6.10 -2.38 -16.11
CA ASN A 70 -7.00 -1.35 -16.59
C ASN A 70 -7.44 -0.33 -15.52
N LYS A 71 -6.64 -0.15 -14.46
CA LYS A 71 -6.80 0.93 -13.48
C LYS A 71 -5.65 1.94 -13.61
N GLU A 72 -6.01 3.22 -13.72
CA GLU A 72 -5.05 4.31 -13.70
C GLU A 72 -4.51 4.49 -12.27
N VAL A 73 -3.19 4.63 -12.17
CA VAL A 73 -2.47 4.82 -10.91
C VAL A 73 -1.47 5.97 -11.03
N LEU A 74 -1.12 6.58 -9.90
CA LEU A 74 0.02 7.48 -9.83
C LEU A 74 1.30 6.64 -9.81
N VAL A 75 2.29 7.00 -10.60
CA VAL A 75 3.57 6.28 -10.72
C VAL A 75 4.76 7.22 -10.55
N VAL A 76 5.92 6.64 -10.22
CA VAL A 76 7.21 7.33 -10.21
C VAL A 76 8.22 6.56 -11.07
N TRP A 77 8.88 7.26 -11.98
CA TRP A 77 9.91 6.71 -12.86
C TRP A 77 11.30 6.71 -12.19
N THR A 78 12.28 5.98 -12.74
CA THR A 78 13.65 5.87 -12.19
C THR A 78 14.39 7.20 -12.14
N ASP A 79 13.99 8.17 -12.97
CA ASP A 79 14.50 9.54 -12.98
C ASP A 79 13.84 10.44 -11.92
N GLY A 80 12.87 9.91 -11.15
CA GLY A 80 12.15 10.60 -10.11
C GLY A 80 10.96 11.43 -10.59
N VAL A 81 10.61 11.38 -11.88
CA VAL A 81 9.41 12.04 -12.41
C VAL A 81 8.15 11.31 -11.92
N PHE A 82 7.08 12.06 -11.68
CA PHE A 82 5.76 11.54 -11.30
C PHE A 82 4.75 11.72 -12.42
N GLY A 83 3.75 10.84 -12.49
CA GLY A 83 2.70 10.91 -13.51
C GLY A 83 1.75 9.74 -13.42
N PHE A 84 0.98 9.50 -14.48
CA PHE A 84 -0.07 8.49 -14.50
C PHE A 84 0.25 7.38 -15.50
N ALA A 85 -0.09 6.15 -15.13
CA ALA A 85 0.04 4.99 -16.00
C ALA A 85 -1.09 4.00 -15.71
N THR A 86 -1.42 3.19 -16.71
CA THR A 86 -2.39 2.09 -16.59
C THR A 86 -1.70 0.79 -16.93
N ARG A 87 -1.78 -0.21 -16.05
CA ARG A 87 -1.30 -1.56 -16.39
C ARG A 87 -2.30 -2.22 -17.33
N ILE A 88 -1.82 -2.75 -18.45
CA ILE A 88 -2.67 -3.40 -19.47
C ILE A 88 -2.21 -4.83 -19.73
N GLU A 89 -3.08 -5.65 -20.32
CA GLU A 89 -2.72 -6.98 -20.78
C GLU A 89 -2.43 -6.92 -22.29
N THR A 90 -1.17 -7.08 -22.70
CA THR A 90 -0.82 -7.13 -24.13
C THR A 90 -0.33 -8.52 -24.52
N LYS A 91 -0.77 -8.96 -25.69
CA LYS A 91 -0.36 -10.23 -26.33
C LYS A 91 0.91 -10.09 -27.18
N TYR A 92 1.55 -8.92 -27.21
CA TYR A 92 2.56 -8.57 -28.22
C TYR A 92 3.93 -8.16 -27.68
N HIS A 93 4.14 -8.12 -26.36
CA HIS A 93 5.44 -7.80 -25.80
C HIS A 93 5.86 -8.85 -24.78
N GLU A 94 7.01 -9.49 -25.05
CA GLU A 94 7.72 -10.43 -24.17
C GLU A 94 8.39 -9.71 -22.98
N GLU A 95 8.05 -8.45 -22.74
CA GLU A 95 8.69 -7.63 -21.72
C GLU A 95 7.92 -7.66 -20.40
N ARG A 96 8.73 -7.63 -19.35
CA ARG A 96 8.43 -8.08 -17.99
C ARG A 96 7.27 -7.31 -17.32
N TRP A 97 6.77 -6.21 -17.90
CA TRP A 97 5.73 -5.32 -17.35
C TRP A 97 4.95 -4.57 -18.46
N ASN A 98 3.69 -4.94 -18.73
CA ASN A 98 2.85 -4.28 -19.74
C ASN A 98 2.14 -3.03 -19.18
N TRP A 99 2.60 -1.83 -19.55
CA TRP A 99 1.98 -0.56 -19.16
C TRP A 99 1.56 0.28 -20.37
N GLU A 100 0.34 0.80 -20.34
CA GLU A 100 -0.11 1.89 -21.21
C GLU A 100 0.39 3.20 -20.60
N THR A 101 1.42 3.78 -21.23
CA THR A 101 2.09 5.01 -20.76
C THR A 101 2.14 6.04 -21.88
N ALA A 102 2.17 7.33 -21.50
CA ALA A 102 2.46 8.42 -22.44
C ALA A 102 3.97 8.57 -22.75
N ALA A 103 4.85 7.87 -22.03
CA ALA A 103 6.30 7.91 -22.20
C ALA A 103 6.97 6.59 -21.78
N LEU A 104 8.05 6.22 -22.49
CA LEU A 104 8.82 4.97 -22.46
C LEU A 104 8.72 4.12 -21.17
N VAL A 105 8.32 2.88 -21.39
CA VAL A 105 7.87 1.82 -20.46
C VAL A 105 8.91 1.31 -19.45
N GLU A 106 10.20 1.59 -19.64
CA GLU A 106 11.29 0.83 -19.00
C GLU A 106 11.67 1.27 -17.57
N THR A 107 10.94 2.20 -16.95
CA THR A 107 11.49 2.91 -15.78
C THR A 107 10.52 3.16 -14.62
N ILE A 108 9.32 2.58 -14.56
CA ILE A 108 8.45 2.76 -13.37
C ILE A 108 8.98 1.96 -12.18
N THR A 109 9.22 2.62 -11.05
CA THR A 109 9.75 1.97 -9.83
C THR A 109 8.68 1.73 -8.77
N HIS A 110 7.79 2.70 -8.53
CA HIS A 110 6.71 2.59 -7.54
C HIS A 110 5.40 3.17 -8.07
N TRP A 111 4.29 2.77 -7.46
CA TRP A 111 2.96 3.28 -7.77
C TRP A 111 2.10 3.49 -6.51
N GLN A 112 1.07 4.31 -6.63
CA GLN A 112 0.03 4.50 -5.62
C GLN A 112 -1.36 4.49 -6.28
N PRO A 113 -2.37 3.90 -5.62
CA PRO A 113 -3.74 3.99 -6.11
C PRO A 113 -4.23 5.44 -6.05
N LEU A 114 -4.96 5.86 -7.09
CA LEU A 114 -5.66 7.15 -7.05
C LEU A 114 -6.80 7.07 -6.04
N ILE A 115 -6.90 8.10 -5.20
CA ILE A 115 -8.07 8.28 -4.34
C ILE A 115 -9.29 8.59 -5.21
N GLU A 116 -10.45 8.00 -4.87
CA GLU A 116 -11.70 8.35 -5.55
C GLU A 116 -11.93 9.87 -5.38
N PRO A 117 -12.14 10.61 -6.49
CA PRO A 117 -12.42 12.03 -6.38
C PRO A 117 -13.71 12.24 -5.57
N PRO A 118 -13.82 13.35 -4.82
CA PRO A 118 -15.06 13.68 -4.13
C PRO A 118 -16.21 13.72 -5.16
N LYS A 119 -17.37 13.19 -4.80
CA LYS A 119 -18.56 13.29 -5.65
C LYS A 119 -18.84 14.77 -5.89
N ALA A 120 -18.97 15.15 -7.16
CA ALA A 120 -19.41 16.50 -7.51
C ALA A 120 -20.78 16.76 -6.85
N ALA A 121 -20.91 17.94 -6.24
CA ALA A 121 -22.13 18.39 -5.56
C ALA A 121 -23.27 18.67 -6.54
#